data_AF-A0A519KPV8-F1
#
_entry.id   AF-A0A519KPV8-F1
#
_cell.length_a   1.000
_cell.length_b   1.000
_cell.length_c   1.000
_cell.angle_alpha   90.00
_cell.angle_beta   90.00
_cell.angle_gamma   90.00
#
_symmetry.space_group_name_H-M   'P 1'
#
loop_
_entity.id
_entity.type
_entity.pdbx_description
1 polymer ?
#
loop_
_entity_poly.entity_id
_entity_poly.type
_entity_poly.pdbx_seq_one_letter_code
_entity_poly.pdbx_strand_id
1 'polypeptide(L)'
;MLPLDNFDLICGVPYAALPMATAMSLESYIPLIIKRKEAKNYGTKKLIEGIYQKGQNCLLVEDVITSGKSLIETIAEVEQEDLKVADIVVVLDREQGGKQLLKSRGYRVHTLFNISEVCTILQEEGELSDDEVKRIQDFLAGNHIQFEEKTRLSYQEKFETSQHSVSKKLLEIALAKESNLIASADVTTTQELLELAEKVGPHIIALKTHIDIISDFDYQNTIVPLKELASKHQFLLMEDRKFADIGNTQELQFTSGVFKITDWADFVTSQVIGGFESLDCFKNVGVVAIIGMSSKGTLTTNSYREEALKVALSHPNVIGGVSQNALPDEMLLFTPGVNLSDSGDGKGQQYNTPDYVFKTLHTDFIIVGRGIYKSENPAEAAITYKNEGWKAYMNSLEKNTIQQ
;
A
#
# COMPACT_ATOMS: atom_id res chain seq x y z
N MET A 1 39.91 4.98 8.31
CA MET A 1 39.54 5.43 9.68
C MET A 1 39.84 6.90 9.81
N LEU A 2 38.93 7.66 10.42
CA LEU A 2 39.16 9.07 10.74
C LEU A 2 40.25 9.16 11.83
N PRO A 3 41.15 10.14 11.79
CA PRO A 3 42.09 10.37 12.88
C PRO A 3 41.34 10.94 14.08
N LEU A 4 40.92 10.09 15.01
CA LEU A 4 40.10 10.46 16.18
C LEU A 4 40.80 11.48 17.09
N ASP A 5 42.13 11.44 17.15
CA ASP A 5 42.96 12.33 17.98
C ASP A 5 42.87 13.83 17.60
N ASN A 6 42.15 14.16 16.53
CA ASN A 6 42.03 15.52 16.01
C ASN A 6 40.66 16.18 16.32
N PHE A 7 39.76 15.50 17.02
CA PHE A 7 38.40 16.00 17.31
C PHE A 7 38.15 16.10 18.81
N ASP A 8 37.67 17.26 19.23
CA ASP A 8 37.26 17.54 20.60
C ASP A 8 35.76 17.36 20.80
N LEU A 9 34.97 17.48 19.72
CA LEU A 9 33.51 17.46 19.73
C LEU A 9 32.96 16.75 18.50
N ILE A 10 31.81 16.11 18.65
CA ILE A 10 30.96 15.64 17.54
C ILE A 10 29.70 16.49 17.51
N CYS A 11 29.32 17.02 16.35
CA CYS A 11 28.08 17.76 16.15
C CYS A 11 27.18 17.03 15.14
N GLY A 12 26.03 16.55 15.63
CA GLY A 12 25.02 15.94 14.76
C GLY A 12 24.06 16.98 14.18
N VAL A 13 23.82 16.92 12.87
CA VAL A 13 22.82 17.76 12.20
C VAL A 13 21.42 17.14 12.34
N PRO A 14 20.38 17.91 12.72
CA PRO A 14 19.03 17.36 12.90
C PRO A 14 18.33 16.96 11.60
N TYR A 15 17.46 15.94 11.61
CA TYR A 15 17.18 15.01 12.72
C TYR A 15 17.82 13.65 12.51
N ALA A 16 17.98 13.24 11.25
CA ALA A 16 18.41 11.90 10.88
C ALA A 16 19.87 11.60 11.27
N ALA A 17 20.74 12.61 11.30
CA ALA A 17 22.13 12.41 11.69
C ALA A 17 22.35 12.31 13.21
N LEU A 18 21.39 12.75 14.04
CA LEU A 18 21.54 12.77 15.50
C LEU A 18 21.75 11.40 16.14
N PRO A 19 20.96 10.34 15.82
CA PRO A 19 21.21 9.00 16.36
C PRO A 19 22.61 8.49 16.00
N MET A 20 23.08 8.77 14.78
CA MET A 20 24.40 8.36 14.31
C MET A 20 25.53 9.10 15.02
N ALA A 21 25.42 10.43 15.14
CA ALA A 21 26.34 11.25 15.91
C ALA A 21 26.38 10.83 17.39
N THR A 22 25.23 10.47 17.96
CA THR A 22 25.13 9.97 19.33
C THR A 22 25.86 8.63 19.49
N ALA A 23 25.65 7.68 18.57
CA ALA A 23 26.35 6.41 18.58
C ALA A 23 27.87 6.60 18.45
N MET A 24 28.31 7.49 17.53
CA MET A 24 29.73 7.83 17.36
C MET A 24 30.33 8.45 18.63
N SER A 25 29.60 9.34 19.31
CA SER A 25 30.02 9.95 20.57
C SER A 25 30.18 8.93 21.69
N LEU A 26 29.23 8.01 21.84
CA LEU A 26 29.27 6.95 22.85
C LEU A 26 30.45 6.00 22.63
N GLU A 27 30.71 5.62 21.38
CA GLU A 27 31.79 4.68 21.02
C GLU A 27 33.19 5.33 21.12
N SER A 28 33.32 6.59 20.68
CA SER A 28 34.60 7.30 20.67
C SER A 28 34.92 8.01 21.99
N TYR A 29 33.95 8.09 22.91
CA TYR A 29 34.00 8.93 24.11
C TYR A 29 34.22 10.43 23.83
N ILE A 30 34.04 10.89 22.59
CA ILE A 30 34.12 12.32 22.23
C ILE A 30 32.77 12.97 22.56
N PRO A 31 32.74 14.11 23.29
CA PRO A 31 31.49 14.78 23.65
C PRO A 31 30.62 15.16 22.43
N LEU A 32 29.32 14.89 22.55
CA LEU A 32 28.30 15.31 21.58
C LEU A 32 27.81 16.73 21.88
N ILE A 33 27.77 17.56 20.85
CA ILE A 33 26.96 18.77 20.77
C ILE A 33 25.88 18.59 19.69
N ILE A 34 24.79 19.35 19.82
CA ILE A 34 23.63 19.23 18.95
C ILE A 34 23.33 20.59 18.34
N LYS A 35 23.30 20.65 17.02
CA LYS A 35 22.71 21.78 16.31
C LYS A 35 21.19 21.68 16.39
N ARG A 36 20.48 22.79 16.62
CA ARG A 36 19.00 22.81 16.60
C ARG A 36 18.50 23.20 15.22
N LYS A 37 17.31 22.71 14.85
CA LYS A 37 16.64 23.18 13.63
C LYS A 37 16.18 24.64 13.74
N GLU A 38 15.77 25.05 14.94
CA GLU A 38 15.28 26.40 15.23
C GLU A 38 15.83 26.91 16.58
N ALA A 39 16.10 28.22 16.65
CA ALA A 39 16.50 28.90 17.87
C ALA A 39 15.35 28.95 18.89
N LYS A 40 15.67 28.97 20.19
CA LYS A 40 14.63 29.15 21.22
C LYS A 40 14.02 30.56 21.13
N ASN A 41 12.69 30.66 21.26
CA ASN A 41 11.98 31.95 21.39
C ASN A 41 12.28 32.66 22.73
N TYR A 42 12.72 31.92 23.76
CA TYR A 42 13.07 32.44 25.10
C TYR A 42 14.39 31.81 25.61
N GLY A 43 15.21 32.58 26.34
CA GLY A 43 16.51 32.13 26.88
C GLY A 43 17.72 32.60 26.08
N THR A 44 18.82 31.84 26.09
CA THR A 44 20.13 32.22 25.49
C THR A 44 20.14 32.32 23.96
N LYS A 45 19.03 31.97 23.28
CA LYS A 45 18.85 31.98 21.81
C LYS A 45 19.92 31.22 21.00
N LYS A 46 20.70 30.34 21.64
CA LYS A 46 21.75 29.55 21.00
C LYS A 46 21.17 28.48 20.06
N LEU A 47 21.85 28.28 18.94
CA LEU A 47 21.55 27.23 17.95
C LEU A 47 22.30 25.93 18.25
N ILE A 48 23.40 25.99 19.01
CA ILE A 48 24.17 24.83 19.46
C ILE A 48 23.88 24.54 20.94
N GLU A 49 23.51 23.30 21.24
CA GLU A 49 23.28 22.79 22.60
C GLU A 49 24.37 21.79 22.98
N GLY A 50 24.80 21.80 24.24
CA GLY A 50 25.84 20.92 24.77
C GLY A 50 26.91 21.68 25.56
N ILE A 51 27.95 20.97 26.00
CA ILE A 51 29.07 21.54 26.76
C ILE A 51 30.28 21.65 25.82
N TYR A 52 30.70 22.88 25.54
CA TYR A 52 31.83 23.17 24.65
C TYR A 52 32.63 24.39 25.11
N GLN A 53 33.85 24.51 24.61
CA GLN A 53 34.78 25.60 24.82
C GLN A 53 35.22 26.15 23.46
N LYS A 54 35.53 27.45 23.42
CA LYS A 54 36.00 28.13 22.21
C LYS A 54 37.32 27.53 21.72
N GLY A 55 37.45 27.42 20.40
CA GLY A 55 38.64 26.93 19.71
C GLY A 55 38.70 25.41 19.54
N GLN A 56 37.74 24.66 20.09
CA GLN A 56 37.64 23.21 19.93
C GLN A 56 37.37 22.79 18.48
N ASN A 57 37.96 21.66 18.08
CA ASN A 57 37.77 21.05 16.76
C ASN A 57 36.52 20.15 16.77
N CYS A 58 35.58 20.45 15.90
CA CYS A 58 34.31 19.78 15.79
C CYS A 58 34.24 18.93 14.50
N LEU A 59 33.83 17.67 14.67
CA LEU A 59 33.41 16.78 13.59
C LEU A 59 31.92 16.98 13.34
N LEU A 60 31.54 17.41 12.13
CA LEU A 60 30.13 17.45 11.74
C LEU A 60 29.67 16.10 11.19
N VAL A 61 28.48 15.67 11.58
CA VAL A 61 27.85 14.42 11.13
C VAL A 61 26.50 14.72 10.50
N GLU A 62 26.34 14.30 9.24
CA GLU A 62 25.14 14.48 8.42
C GLU A 62 24.67 13.15 7.83
N ASP A 63 23.38 13.03 7.54
CA ASP A 63 22.84 11.83 6.88
C ASP A 63 23.08 11.89 5.36
N VAL A 64 22.69 12.98 4.71
CA VAL A 64 22.71 13.10 3.25
C VAL A 64 23.26 14.44 2.81
N ILE A 65 24.17 14.43 1.82
CA ILE A 65 24.61 15.63 1.12
C ILE A 65 24.09 15.67 -0.32
N THR A 66 23.45 16.79 -0.68
CA THR A 66 22.98 17.10 -2.05
C THR A 66 23.81 18.23 -2.65
N SER A 67 23.28 19.46 -2.65
CA SER A 67 23.98 20.67 -3.13
C SER A 67 24.97 21.25 -2.12
N GLY A 68 24.97 20.76 -0.87
CA GLY A 68 25.85 21.23 0.21
C GLY A 68 25.47 22.56 0.86
N LYS A 69 24.41 23.24 0.40
CA LYS A 69 23.98 24.55 0.94
C LYS A 69 23.64 24.52 2.44
N SER A 70 22.86 23.52 2.87
CA SER A 70 22.45 23.38 4.27
C SER A 70 23.64 23.11 5.20
N LEU A 71 24.62 22.33 4.73
CA LEU A 71 25.87 22.11 5.46
C LEU A 71 26.69 23.39 5.58
N ILE A 72 26.76 24.22 4.54
CA ILE A 72 27.43 25.54 4.62
C ILE A 72 26.81 26.44 5.68
N GLU A 73 25.47 26.51 5.73
CA GLU A 73 24.76 27.28 6.75
C GLU A 73 25.08 26.75 8.15
N THR A 74 25.03 25.42 8.32
CA THR A 74 25.34 24.76 9.58
C THR A 74 26.78 24.99 10.03
N ILE A 75 27.74 24.95 9.11
CA ILE A 75 29.16 25.23 9.40
C ILE A 75 29.31 26.67 9.89
N ALA A 76 28.69 27.63 9.21
CA ALA A 76 28.74 29.04 9.62
C ALA A 76 28.16 29.25 11.03
N GLU A 77 27.08 28.56 11.39
CA GLU A 77 26.49 28.61 12.72
C GLU A 77 27.39 28.00 13.80
N VAL A 78 28.10 26.92 13.49
CA VAL A 78 29.08 26.29 14.41
C VAL A 78 30.30 27.19 14.59
N GLU A 79 30.81 27.78 13.51
CA GLU A 79 31.95 28.70 13.54
C GLU A 79 31.62 30.02 14.28
N GLN A 80 30.36 30.47 14.24
CA GLN A 80 29.89 31.64 15.04
C GLN A 80 30.00 31.42 16.55
N GLU A 81 30.04 30.18 17.02
CA GLU A 81 30.26 29.84 18.44
C GLU A 81 31.76 29.67 18.77
N ASP A 82 32.65 30.13 17.88
CA ASP A 82 34.12 30.01 17.94
C ASP A 82 34.62 28.57 17.93
N LEU A 83 33.87 27.64 17.33
CA LEU A 83 34.29 26.26 17.09
C LEU A 83 34.91 26.12 15.70
N LYS A 84 35.83 25.16 15.52
CA LYS A 84 36.47 24.89 14.22
C LYS A 84 35.85 23.64 13.61
N VAL A 85 35.30 23.73 12.41
CA VAL A 85 34.87 22.53 11.68
C VAL A 85 36.07 21.92 10.96
N ALA A 86 36.57 20.79 11.48
CA ALA A 86 37.79 20.16 10.97
C ALA A 86 37.51 19.19 9.80
N ASP A 87 36.47 18.38 9.96
CA ASP A 87 36.04 17.35 9.01
C ASP A 87 34.51 17.20 9.09
N ILE A 88 33.94 16.66 8.02
CA ILE A 88 32.50 16.39 7.88
C ILE A 88 32.35 14.93 7.48
N VAL A 89 31.49 14.20 8.17
CA VAL A 89 31.10 12.83 7.84
C VAL A 89 29.67 12.83 7.37
N VAL A 90 29.43 12.22 6.21
CA VAL A 90 28.11 12.08 5.62
C VAL A 90 27.85 10.62 5.30
N VAL A 91 26.65 10.12 5.56
CA VAL A 91 26.34 8.72 5.20
C VAL A 91 26.21 8.58 3.69
N LEU A 92 25.43 9.43 3.03
CA LEU A 92 25.17 9.34 1.60
C LEU A 92 25.51 10.64 0.86
N ASP A 93 26.41 10.55 -0.12
CA ASP A 93 26.59 11.58 -1.14
C ASP A 93 25.67 11.32 -2.33
N ARG A 94 24.73 12.24 -2.57
CA ARG A 94 23.86 12.17 -3.74
C ARG A 94 24.53 12.63 -5.03
N GLU A 95 25.82 12.97 -5.00
CA GLU A 95 26.62 13.38 -6.16
C GLU A 95 26.07 14.60 -6.91
N GLN A 96 25.29 15.44 -6.22
CA GLN A 96 24.71 16.69 -6.77
C GLN A 96 25.61 17.92 -6.55
N GLY A 97 26.92 17.72 -6.44
CA GLY A 97 27.93 18.77 -6.34
C GLY A 97 28.26 19.28 -4.92
N GLY A 98 27.56 18.84 -3.88
CA GLY A 98 27.76 19.33 -2.51
C GLY A 98 29.14 19.02 -1.93
N LYS A 99 29.66 17.82 -2.17
CA LYS A 99 31.00 17.42 -1.72
C LYS A 99 32.09 18.27 -2.36
N GLN A 100 31.97 18.56 -3.65
CA GLN A 100 32.90 19.41 -4.41
C GLN A 100 32.82 20.86 -3.93
N LEU A 101 31.60 21.36 -3.66
CA LEU A 101 31.39 22.69 -3.11
C LEU A 101 32.08 22.86 -1.75
N LEU A 102 31.86 21.94 -0.80
CA LEU A 102 32.51 21.99 0.51
C LEU A 102 34.04 21.88 0.41
N LYS A 103 34.55 21.01 -0.47
CA LYS A 103 35.99 20.87 -0.74
C LYS A 103 36.61 22.15 -1.29
N SER A 104 35.91 22.86 -2.19
CA SER A 104 36.36 24.16 -2.74
C SER A 104 36.47 25.25 -1.67
N ARG A 105 35.75 25.10 -0.55
CA ARG A 105 35.80 25.99 0.61
C ARG A 105 36.81 25.54 1.68
N GLY A 106 37.56 24.47 1.43
CA GLY A 106 38.61 23.96 2.32
C GLY A 106 38.15 22.91 3.32
N TYR A 107 36.88 22.48 3.28
CA TYR A 107 36.38 21.43 4.18
C TYR A 107 36.68 20.03 3.63
N ARG A 108 37.00 19.11 4.55
CA ARG A 108 37.22 17.70 4.24
C ARG A 108 35.93 16.92 4.50
N VAL A 109 35.39 16.31 3.44
CA VAL A 109 34.12 15.56 3.48
C VAL A 109 34.38 14.08 3.24
N HIS A 110 34.01 13.27 4.21
CA HIS A 110 34.07 11.81 4.19
C HIS A 110 32.66 11.27 4.01
N THR A 111 32.49 10.34 3.07
CA THR A 111 31.19 9.78 2.70
C THR A 111 31.22 8.28 2.87
N LEU A 112 30.21 7.69 3.51
CA LEU A 112 30.14 6.22 3.66
C LEU A 112 29.75 5.55 2.34
N PHE A 113 28.74 6.09 1.66
CA PHE A 113 28.29 5.68 0.34
C PHE A 113 28.14 6.90 -0.57
N ASN A 114 28.30 6.70 -1.87
CA ASN A 114 27.74 7.57 -2.88
C ASN A 114 26.51 6.93 -3.55
N ILE A 115 25.67 7.75 -4.18
CA ILE A 115 24.43 7.28 -4.80
C ILE A 115 24.71 6.27 -5.93
N SER A 116 25.81 6.42 -6.67
CA SER A 116 26.20 5.45 -7.70
C SER A 116 26.51 4.06 -7.12
N GLU A 117 27.22 4.00 -5.98
CA GLU A 117 27.47 2.75 -5.24
C GLU A 117 26.15 2.11 -4.76
N VAL A 118 25.25 2.91 -4.17
CA VAL A 118 23.94 2.43 -3.72
C VAL A 118 23.12 1.88 -4.90
N CYS A 119 23.09 2.57 -6.04
CA CYS A 119 22.37 2.10 -7.22
C CYS A 119 22.94 0.79 -7.76
N THR A 120 24.28 0.66 -7.77
CA THR A 120 24.95 -0.57 -8.21
C THR A 120 24.57 -1.76 -7.32
N ILE A 121 24.65 -1.58 -5.99
CA ILE A 121 24.27 -2.62 -5.02
C ILE A 121 22.81 -3.02 -5.20
N LEU A 122 21.89 -2.05 -5.32
CA LEU A 122 20.47 -2.34 -5.47
C LEU A 122 20.14 -3.00 -6.82
N GLN A 123 20.86 -2.68 -7.89
CA GLN A 123 20.72 -3.35 -9.17
C GLN A 123 21.21 -4.81 -9.10
N GLU A 124 22.35 -5.06 -8.45
CA GLU A 124 22.90 -6.41 -8.26
C GLU A 124 21.97 -7.31 -7.43
N GLU A 125 21.26 -6.74 -6.45
CA GLU A 125 20.25 -7.44 -5.64
C GLU A 125 18.88 -7.55 -6.33
N GLY A 126 18.71 -6.97 -7.52
CA GLY A 126 17.45 -7.00 -8.28
C GLY A 126 16.36 -6.04 -7.77
N GLU A 127 16.71 -5.12 -6.87
CA GLU A 127 15.83 -4.08 -6.31
C GLU A 127 15.72 -2.85 -7.22
N LEU A 128 16.61 -2.72 -8.21
CA LEU A 128 16.50 -1.72 -9.29
C LEU A 128 16.65 -2.38 -10.67
N SER A 129 15.74 -2.02 -11.57
CA SER A 129 15.81 -2.37 -12.99
C SER A 129 16.82 -1.49 -13.75
N ASP A 130 17.27 -1.96 -14.92
CA ASP A 130 18.16 -1.19 -15.81
C ASP A 130 17.57 0.18 -16.19
N ASP A 131 16.24 0.25 -16.38
CA ASP A 131 15.55 1.49 -16.69
C ASP A 131 15.52 2.45 -15.50
N GLU A 132 15.37 1.93 -14.26
CA GLU A 132 15.47 2.75 -13.05
C GLU A 132 16.86 3.31 -12.85
N VAL A 133 17.90 2.48 -13.01
CA VAL A 133 19.29 2.92 -12.91
C VAL A 133 19.58 4.01 -13.95
N LYS A 134 19.14 3.81 -15.19
CA LYS A 134 19.29 4.81 -16.26
C LYS A 134 18.60 6.13 -15.91
N ARG A 135 17.37 6.09 -15.39
CA ARG A 135 16.66 7.29 -14.93
C ARG A 135 17.39 8.01 -13.80
N ILE A 136 17.93 7.28 -12.83
CA ILE A 136 18.73 7.88 -11.75
C ILE A 136 20.00 8.53 -12.31
N GLN A 137 20.68 7.88 -13.26
CA GLN A 137 21.86 8.47 -13.92
C GLN A 137 21.50 9.75 -14.69
N ASP A 138 20.39 9.74 -15.41
CA ASP A 138 19.85 10.93 -16.09
C ASP A 138 19.56 12.06 -15.08
N PHE A 139 18.99 11.74 -13.90
CA PHE A 139 18.73 12.72 -12.83
C PHE A 139 20.02 13.41 -12.39
N LEU A 140 21.05 12.59 -12.13
CA LEU A 140 22.33 13.04 -11.62
C LEU A 140 23.10 13.87 -12.66
N ALA A 141 22.91 13.57 -13.95
CA ALA A 141 23.42 14.38 -15.05
C ALA A 141 22.70 15.73 -15.23
N GLY A 142 21.60 15.95 -14.51
CA GLY A 142 20.76 17.15 -14.65
C GLY A 142 19.82 17.09 -15.86
N ASN A 143 19.60 15.89 -16.43
CA ASN A 143 18.62 15.69 -17.49
C ASN A 143 17.21 15.76 -16.91
N HIS A 144 16.25 16.18 -17.75
CA HIS A 144 14.85 16.16 -17.37
C HIS A 144 14.34 14.72 -17.33
N ILE A 145 13.70 14.33 -16.23
CA ILE A 145 13.06 13.02 -16.08
C ILE A 145 11.57 13.22 -16.13
N GLN A 146 10.93 12.55 -17.09
CA GLN A 146 9.50 12.32 -17.00
C GLN A 146 9.27 11.15 -16.07
N PHE A 147 8.68 11.44 -14.91
CA PHE A 147 8.04 10.40 -14.10
C PHE A 147 6.76 9.99 -14.81
N GLU A 148 6.78 8.86 -15.51
CA GLU A 148 5.54 8.21 -15.90
C GLU A 148 4.97 7.53 -14.65
N GLU A 149 3.86 8.06 -14.12
CA GLU A 149 3.06 7.29 -13.17
C GLU A 149 2.66 5.98 -13.88
N LYS A 150 2.95 4.84 -13.23
CA LYS A 150 2.51 3.54 -13.74
C LYS A 150 0.99 3.59 -13.83
N THR A 151 0.47 3.67 -15.05
CA THR A 151 -0.97 3.61 -15.28
C THR A 151 -1.44 2.20 -15.02
N ARG A 152 -2.54 2.07 -14.27
CA ARG A 152 -3.22 0.77 -14.11
C ARG A 152 -3.60 0.20 -15.47
N LEU A 153 -3.73 -1.13 -15.53
CA LEU A 153 -4.41 -1.77 -16.65
C LEU A 153 -5.91 -1.45 -16.63
N SER A 154 -6.48 -1.29 -17.81
CA SER A 154 -7.92 -1.25 -18.04
C SER A 154 -8.56 -2.62 -17.85
N TYR A 155 -9.87 -2.66 -17.63
CA TYR A 155 -10.62 -3.93 -17.60
C TYR A 155 -10.53 -4.70 -18.90
N GLN A 156 -10.40 -4.02 -20.05
CA GLN A 156 -10.23 -4.69 -21.34
C GLN A 156 -8.87 -5.42 -21.40
N GLU A 157 -7.78 -4.76 -21.00
CA GLU A 157 -6.45 -5.36 -20.96
C GLU A 157 -6.38 -6.51 -19.93
N LYS A 158 -6.97 -6.32 -18.75
CA LYS A 158 -7.10 -7.41 -17.76
C LYS A 158 -7.94 -8.58 -18.29
N PHE A 159 -9.00 -8.30 -19.06
CA PHE A 159 -9.86 -9.35 -19.63
C PHE A 159 -9.11 -10.21 -20.65
N GLU A 160 -8.31 -9.57 -21.51
CA GLU A 160 -7.52 -10.23 -22.55
C GLU A 160 -6.39 -11.10 -21.97
N THR A 161 -5.79 -10.66 -20.87
CA THR A 161 -4.64 -11.34 -20.23
C THR A 161 -5.05 -12.38 -19.19
N SER A 162 -6.22 -12.24 -18.56
CA SER A 162 -6.67 -13.15 -17.53
C SER A 162 -6.82 -14.59 -18.04
N GLN A 163 -6.40 -15.57 -17.23
CA GLN A 163 -6.53 -16.99 -17.57
C GLN A 163 -7.75 -17.65 -16.91
N HIS A 164 -8.17 -17.14 -15.74
CA HIS A 164 -9.23 -17.74 -14.95
C HIS A 164 -10.62 -17.35 -15.47
N SER A 165 -11.50 -18.34 -15.65
CA SER A 165 -12.84 -18.13 -16.22
C SER A 165 -13.70 -17.17 -15.40
N VAL A 166 -13.64 -17.26 -14.07
CA VAL A 166 -14.38 -16.35 -13.17
C VAL A 166 -13.89 -14.92 -13.28
N SER A 167 -12.57 -14.69 -13.38
CA SER A 167 -12.00 -13.36 -13.59
C SER A 167 -12.48 -12.75 -14.91
N LYS A 168 -12.46 -13.54 -16.00
CA LYS A 168 -13.00 -13.09 -17.29
C LYS A 168 -14.47 -12.70 -17.19
N LYS A 169 -15.29 -13.52 -16.51
CA LYS A 169 -16.72 -13.26 -16.35
C LYS A 169 -16.99 -12.01 -15.49
N LEU A 170 -16.22 -11.78 -14.43
CA LEU A 170 -16.30 -10.54 -13.63
C LEU A 170 -15.99 -9.31 -14.49
N LEU A 171 -14.89 -9.36 -15.26
CA LEU A 171 -14.47 -8.25 -16.12
C LEU A 171 -15.45 -8.01 -17.27
N GLU A 172 -15.98 -9.07 -17.87
CA GLU A 172 -17.02 -9.00 -18.91
C GLU A 172 -18.30 -8.32 -18.38
N ILE A 173 -18.79 -8.75 -17.22
CA ILE A 173 -19.95 -8.14 -16.57
C ILE A 173 -19.66 -6.67 -16.21
N ALA A 174 -18.46 -6.38 -15.73
CA ALA A 174 -18.04 -5.02 -15.38
C ALA A 174 -18.08 -4.09 -16.59
N LEU A 175 -17.53 -4.53 -17.72
CA LEU A 175 -17.55 -3.82 -19.00
C LEU A 175 -18.98 -3.65 -19.53
N ALA A 176 -19.76 -4.74 -19.56
CA ALA A 176 -21.12 -4.73 -20.11
C ALA A 176 -22.08 -3.84 -19.31
N LYS A 177 -21.91 -3.80 -17.99
CA LYS A 177 -22.78 -3.03 -17.09
C LYS A 177 -22.22 -1.65 -16.75
N GLU A 178 -20.99 -1.33 -17.15
CA GLU A 178 -20.24 -0.17 -16.67
C GLU A 178 -20.30 -0.08 -15.13
N SER A 179 -19.98 -1.20 -14.48
CA SER A 179 -20.04 -1.32 -13.02
C SER A 179 -18.80 -2.01 -12.50
N ASN A 180 -18.27 -1.52 -11.40
CA ASN A 180 -17.21 -2.15 -10.63
C ASN A 180 -17.66 -2.40 -9.17
N LEU A 181 -18.98 -2.42 -8.97
CA LEU A 181 -19.62 -2.51 -7.67
C LEU A 181 -19.98 -3.95 -7.31
N ILE A 182 -19.53 -4.38 -6.13
CA ILE A 182 -20.00 -5.57 -5.43
C ILE A 182 -20.81 -5.12 -4.22
N ALA A 183 -22.08 -5.53 -4.13
CA ALA A 183 -22.91 -5.25 -2.96
C ALA A 183 -22.72 -6.33 -1.90
N SER A 184 -22.41 -5.93 -0.66
CA SER A 184 -22.37 -6.82 0.53
C SER A 184 -23.75 -6.87 1.17
N ALA A 185 -24.42 -8.01 1.03
CA ALA A 185 -25.77 -8.25 1.51
C ALA A 185 -25.76 -8.79 2.95
N ASP A 186 -25.31 -7.97 3.91
CA ASP A 186 -25.23 -8.35 5.33
C ASP A 186 -26.58 -8.17 6.06
N VAL A 187 -27.60 -8.86 5.54
CA VAL A 187 -28.97 -8.98 6.10
C VAL A 187 -29.14 -10.36 6.75
N THR A 188 -30.21 -10.56 7.52
CA THR A 188 -30.32 -11.75 8.41
C THR A 188 -31.46 -12.69 8.05
N THR A 189 -32.27 -12.36 7.06
CA THR A 189 -33.38 -13.20 6.60
C THR A 189 -33.32 -13.41 5.09
N THR A 190 -33.85 -14.54 4.64
CA THR A 190 -33.92 -14.90 3.22
C THR A 190 -34.72 -13.86 2.42
N GLN A 191 -35.83 -13.38 2.99
CA GLN A 191 -36.65 -12.36 2.34
C GLN A 191 -35.85 -11.08 2.09
N GLU A 192 -35.17 -10.54 3.11
CA GLU A 192 -34.34 -9.33 2.96
C GLU A 192 -33.24 -9.52 1.92
N LEU A 193 -32.59 -10.69 1.88
CA LEU A 193 -31.53 -11.01 0.93
C LEU A 193 -32.04 -10.99 -0.51
N LEU A 194 -33.15 -11.67 -0.78
CA LEU A 194 -33.74 -11.76 -2.11
C LEU A 194 -34.30 -10.40 -2.58
N GLU A 195 -34.95 -9.65 -1.70
CA GLU A 195 -35.43 -8.31 -2.02
C GLU A 195 -34.29 -7.34 -2.33
N LEU A 196 -33.19 -7.41 -1.56
CA LEU A 196 -32.01 -6.61 -1.83
C LEU A 196 -31.39 -6.99 -3.18
N ALA A 197 -31.19 -8.30 -3.43
CA ALA A 197 -30.60 -8.82 -4.66
C ALA A 197 -31.40 -8.41 -5.91
N GLU A 198 -32.74 -8.46 -5.85
CA GLU A 198 -33.60 -7.98 -6.95
C GLU A 198 -33.44 -6.48 -7.19
N LYS A 199 -33.35 -5.66 -6.12
CA LYS A 199 -33.22 -4.19 -6.21
C LYS A 199 -31.86 -3.76 -6.76
N VAL A 200 -30.77 -4.38 -6.31
CA VAL A 200 -29.40 -3.96 -6.68
C VAL A 200 -28.84 -4.70 -7.89
N GLY A 201 -29.41 -5.86 -8.23
CA GLY A 201 -28.95 -6.77 -9.27
C GLY A 201 -28.56 -6.09 -10.59
N PRO A 202 -29.39 -5.20 -11.17
CA PRO A 202 -29.07 -4.50 -12.42
C PRO A 202 -27.79 -3.64 -12.37
N HIS A 203 -27.29 -3.30 -11.18
CA HIS A 203 -26.23 -2.30 -10.98
C HIS A 203 -24.92 -2.89 -10.46
N ILE A 204 -24.90 -4.15 -10.02
CA ILE A 204 -23.74 -4.81 -9.42
C ILE A 204 -23.12 -5.84 -10.36
N ILE A 205 -21.83 -6.13 -10.19
CA ILE A 205 -21.17 -7.24 -10.91
C ILE A 205 -21.23 -8.55 -10.12
N ALA A 206 -21.31 -8.46 -8.80
CA ALA A 206 -21.46 -9.59 -7.91
C ALA A 206 -22.21 -9.19 -6.65
N LEU A 207 -22.91 -10.17 -6.07
CA LEU A 207 -23.54 -10.05 -4.76
C LEU A 207 -22.71 -10.87 -3.78
N LYS A 208 -22.19 -10.20 -2.74
CA LYS A 208 -21.43 -10.83 -1.68
C LYS A 208 -22.36 -11.19 -0.52
N THR A 209 -22.36 -12.45 -0.12
CA THR A 209 -23.16 -12.99 0.99
C THR A 209 -22.28 -13.37 2.18
N HIS A 210 -22.90 -13.43 3.34
CA HIS A 210 -22.47 -14.25 4.48
C HIS A 210 -23.63 -15.19 4.76
N ILE A 211 -23.68 -16.35 4.09
CA ILE A 211 -24.89 -17.18 4.14
C ILE A 211 -25.16 -17.74 5.55
N ASP A 212 -24.11 -17.82 6.37
CA ASP A 212 -24.12 -18.30 7.74
C ASP A 212 -24.79 -17.36 8.76
N ILE A 213 -25.11 -16.12 8.37
CA ILE A 213 -25.89 -15.19 9.21
C ILE A 213 -27.39 -15.18 8.88
N ILE A 214 -27.82 -15.93 7.85
CA ILE A 214 -29.24 -16.04 7.48
C ILE A 214 -29.95 -17.00 8.43
N SER A 215 -30.80 -16.43 9.28
CA SER A 215 -31.47 -17.13 10.37
C SER A 215 -32.48 -18.20 9.93
N ASP A 216 -33.05 -18.04 8.74
CA ASP A 216 -34.06 -18.91 8.13
C ASP A 216 -33.53 -19.63 6.88
N PHE A 217 -32.21 -19.90 6.83
CA PHE A 217 -31.57 -20.52 5.67
C PHE A 217 -32.23 -21.86 5.31
N ASP A 218 -32.66 -21.96 4.06
CA ASP A 218 -33.03 -23.21 3.41
C ASP A 218 -32.51 -23.21 1.97
N TYR A 219 -31.84 -24.26 1.54
CA TYR A 219 -31.19 -24.27 0.22
C TYR A 219 -32.18 -24.00 -0.92
N GLN A 220 -33.39 -24.58 -0.85
CA GLN A 220 -34.38 -24.44 -1.91
C GLN A 220 -35.04 -23.05 -1.92
N ASN A 221 -35.25 -22.46 -0.74
CA ASN A 221 -35.93 -21.17 -0.64
C ASN A 221 -34.96 -19.98 -0.66
N THR A 222 -33.69 -20.17 -0.30
CA THR A 222 -32.67 -19.12 -0.26
C THR A 222 -31.79 -19.15 -1.50
N ILE A 223 -31.14 -20.28 -1.81
CA ILE A 223 -30.10 -20.35 -2.85
C ILE A 223 -30.70 -20.43 -4.26
N VAL A 224 -31.75 -21.24 -4.47
CA VAL A 224 -32.34 -21.40 -5.81
C VAL A 224 -32.86 -20.07 -6.37
N PRO A 225 -33.69 -19.28 -5.65
CA PRO A 225 -34.14 -17.98 -6.13
C PRO A 225 -32.98 -16.98 -6.27
N LEU A 226 -31.96 -17.06 -5.40
CA LEU A 226 -30.79 -16.19 -5.52
C LEU A 226 -30.01 -16.45 -6.81
N LYS A 227 -29.86 -17.71 -7.24
CA LYS A 227 -29.26 -18.07 -8.53
C LYS A 227 -30.11 -17.60 -9.71
N GLU A 228 -31.43 -17.64 -9.59
CA GLU A 228 -32.35 -17.10 -10.61
C GLU A 228 -32.17 -15.59 -10.76
N LEU A 229 -32.05 -14.85 -9.64
CA LEU A 229 -31.77 -13.41 -9.64
C LEU A 229 -30.40 -13.08 -10.24
N ALA A 230 -29.37 -13.83 -9.88
CA ALA A 230 -28.03 -13.70 -10.45
C ALA A 230 -28.04 -13.89 -11.97
N SER A 231 -28.78 -14.88 -12.45
CA SER A 231 -28.96 -15.14 -13.88
C SER A 231 -29.80 -14.05 -14.56
N LYS A 232 -30.90 -13.62 -13.95
CA LYS A 232 -31.80 -12.59 -14.48
C LYS A 232 -31.08 -11.26 -14.67
N HIS A 233 -30.27 -10.85 -13.70
CA HIS A 233 -29.63 -9.54 -13.66
C HIS A 233 -28.15 -9.55 -14.05
N GLN A 234 -27.62 -10.72 -14.44
CA GLN A 234 -26.24 -10.91 -14.89
C GLN A 234 -25.23 -10.38 -13.85
N PHE A 235 -25.21 -11.01 -12.68
CA PHE A 235 -24.17 -10.81 -11.66
C PHE A 235 -23.73 -12.16 -11.10
N LEU A 236 -22.56 -12.21 -10.46
CA LEU A 236 -22.01 -13.43 -9.84
C LEU A 236 -22.30 -13.49 -8.33
N LEU A 237 -22.28 -14.70 -7.78
CA LEU A 237 -22.44 -14.94 -6.35
C LEU A 237 -21.08 -15.14 -5.68
N MET A 238 -20.81 -14.31 -4.67
CA MET A 238 -19.60 -14.36 -3.87
C MET A 238 -19.95 -14.74 -2.44
N GLU A 239 -19.45 -15.88 -1.95
CA GLU A 239 -19.61 -16.23 -0.53
C GLU A 239 -18.37 -15.77 0.26
N ASP A 240 -18.56 -14.81 1.17
CA ASP A 240 -17.49 -14.22 1.97
C ASP A 240 -17.18 -15.04 3.23
N ARG A 241 -16.99 -16.34 3.03
CA ARG A 241 -16.83 -17.32 4.12
C ARG A 241 -15.52 -17.15 4.89
N LYS A 242 -14.49 -16.55 4.27
CA LYS A 242 -13.12 -16.42 4.79
C LYS A 242 -12.60 -17.74 5.34
N PHE A 243 -12.55 -18.77 4.49
CA PHE A 243 -11.96 -20.06 4.85
C PHE A 243 -10.55 -19.88 5.43
N ALA A 244 -10.21 -20.62 6.47
CA ALA A 244 -9.01 -20.38 7.26
C ALA A 244 -8.56 -21.65 8.00
N ASP A 245 -8.65 -22.79 7.33
CA ASP A 245 -8.33 -24.11 7.91
C ASP A 245 -7.37 -24.87 6.98
N ILE A 246 -6.95 -26.07 7.40
CA ILE A 246 -6.18 -26.97 6.54
C ILE A 246 -7.07 -27.56 5.43
N GLY A 247 -6.44 -27.95 4.31
CA GLY A 247 -7.13 -28.36 3.06
C GLY A 247 -8.30 -29.32 3.26
N ASN A 248 -8.10 -30.43 3.97
CA ASN A 248 -9.16 -31.43 4.18
C ASN A 248 -10.38 -30.89 4.93
N THR A 249 -10.17 -30.08 5.98
CA THR A 249 -11.27 -29.53 6.77
C THR A 249 -12.07 -28.51 5.97
N GLN A 250 -11.38 -27.60 5.27
CA GLN A 250 -12.07 -26.60 4.46
C GLN A 250 -12.71 -27.19 3.21
N GLU A 251 -12.20 -28.29 2.64
CA GLU A 251 -12.89 -29.04 1.59
C GLU A 251 -14.26 -29.51 2.07
N LEU A 252 -14.35 -30.06 3.29
CA LEU A 252 -15.64 -30.45 3.88
C LEU A 252 -16.54 -29.24 4.18
N GLN A 253 -15.98 -28.13 4.66
CA GLN A 253 -16.74 -26.88 4.88
C GLN A 253 -17.28 -26.29 3.57
N PHE A 254 -16.53 -26.42 2.47
CA PHE A 254 -16.87 -25.88 1.16
C PHE A 254 -17.87 -26.76 0.40
N THR A 255 -17.66 -28.09 0.41
CA THR A 255 -18.44 -29.04 -0.41
C THR A 255 -19.67 -29.60 0.29
N SER A 256 -19.65 -29.67 1.62
CA SER A 256 -20.62 -30.41 2.41
C SER A 256 -21.39 -29.49 3.38
N GLY A 257 -21.93 -30.07 4.45
CA GLY A 257 -22.70 -29.35 5.44
C GLY A 257 -24.03 -28.81 4.92
N VAL A 258 -24.57 -27.85 5.65
CA VAL A 258 -25.88 -27.25 5.36
C VAL A 258 -25.82 -26.34 4.12
N PHE A 259 -24.71 -25.62 3.95
CA PHE A 259 -24.61 -24.54 2.97
C PHE A 259 -24.16 -24.98 1.57
N LYS A 260 -23.41 -26.08 1.46
CA LYS A 260 -22.91 -26.63 0.18
C LYS A 260 -22.40 -25.55 -0.78
N ILE A 261 -21.48 -24.72 -0.30
CA ILE A 261 -21.03 -23.48 -0.97
C ILE A 261 -20.57 -23.75 -2.41
N THR A 262 -19.91 -24.90 -2.64
CA THR A 262 -19.46 -25.32 -3.97
C THR A 262 -20.57 -25.42 -5.04
N ASP A 263 -21.84 -25.58 -4.66
CA ASP A 263 -22.94 -25.83 -5.60
C ASP A 263 -23.51 -24.53 -6.22
N TRP A 264 -23.14 -23.38 -5.66
CA TRP A 264 -23.80 -22.11 -5.99
C TRP A 264 -22.91 -20.87 -6.00
N ALA A 265 -21.83 -20.81 -5.22
CA ALA A 265 -20.94 -19.67 -5.25
C ALA A 265 -20.07 -19.70 -6.52
N ASP A 266 -20.00 -18.60 -7.26
CA ASP A 266 -19.07 -18.45 -8.38
C ASP A 266 -17.62 -18.23 -7.88
N PHE A 267 -17.48 -17.57 -6.72
CA PHE A 267 -16.20 -17.38 -6.04
C PHE A 267 -16.37 -17.20 -4.54
N VAL A 268 -15.27 -17.42 -3.80
CA VAL A 268 -15.25 -17.40 -2.33
C VAL A 268 -14.05 -16.61 -1.81
N THR A 269 -14.09 -16.23 -0.54
CA THR A 269 -12.91 -15.69 0.15
C THR A 269 -12.19 -16.75 0.98
N SER A 270 -10.86 -16.75 0.93
CA SER A 270 -10.01 -17.61 1.76
C SER A 270 -8.82 -16.85 2.29
N GLN A 271 -8.48 -17.07 3.56
CA GLN A 271 -7.16 -16.79 4.09
C GLN A 271 -6.15 -17.72 3.42
N VAL A 272 -4.89 -17.29 3.38
CA VAL A 272 -3.77 -18.10 2.87
C VAL A 272 -2.91 -18.68 3.99
N ILE A 273 -3.30 -18.49 5.25
CA ILE A 273 -2.61 -19.00 6.43
C ILE A 273 -2.44 -20.53 6.44
N GLY A 274 -3.32 -21.25 5.74
CA GLY A 274 -3.25 -22.71 5.58
C GLY A 274 -2.18 -23.18 4.58
N GLY A 275 -1.51 -22.26 3.89
CA GLY A 275 -0.53 -22.57 2.85
C GLY A 275 -1.16 -22.87 1.49
N PHE A 276 -0.29 -23.14 0.51
CA PHE A 276 -0.63 -23.33 -0.91
C PHE A 276 -1.66 -24.46 -1.11
N GLU A 277 -1.35 -25.68 -0.65
CA GLU A 277 -2.19 -26.88 -0.87
C GLU A 277 -3.57 -26.76 -0.21
N SER A 278 -3.73 -25.83 0.73
CA SER A 278 -5.03 -25.60 1.33
C SER A 278 -6.03 -25.13 0.26
N LEU A 279 -5.59 -24.34 -0.73
CA LEU A 279 -6.48 -23.73 -1.73
C LEU A 279 -6.91 -24.70 -2.86
N ASP A 280 -6.33 -25.90 -2.93
CA ASP A 280 -6.63 -26.92 -3.95
C ASP A 280 -8.08 -27.45 -3.90
N CYS A 281 -8.73 -27.35 -2.74
CA CYS A 281 -10.09 -27.83 -2.57
C CYS A 281 -11.15 -26.99 -3.30
N PHE A 282 -10.83 -25.73 -3.63
CA PHE A 282 -11.76 -24.78 -4.24
C PHE A 282 -11.87 -24.99 -5.75
N LYS A 283 -12.47 -26.12 -6.14
CA LYS A 283 -12.64 -26.52 -7.54
C LYS A 283 -13.80 -25.75 -8.18
N ASN A 284 -13.63 -25.35 -9.44
CA ASN A 284 -14.64 -24.67 -10.27
C ASN A 284 -15.11 -23.30 -9.76
N VAL A 285 -14.41 -22.71 -8.79
CA VAL A 285 -14.72 -21.39 -8.24
C VAL A 285 -13.47 -20.52 -8.26
N GLY A 286 -13.65 -19.20 -8.29
CA GLY A 286 -12.55 -18.27 -8.03
C GLY A 286 -12.26 -18.17 -6.54
N VAL A 287 -10.99 -18.01 -6.17
CA VAL A 287 -10.59 -17.69 -4.79
C VAL A 287 -10.10 -16.25 -4.72
N VAL A 288 -10.72 -15.47 -3.84
CA VAL A 288 -10.24 -14.14 -3.46
C VAL A 288 -9.45 -14.28 -2.15
N ALA A 289 -8.13 -14.17 -2.23
CA ALA A 289 -7.23 -14.34 -1.10
C ALA A 289 -7.33 -13.13 -0.13
N ILE A 290 -7.36 -13.38 1.17
CA ILE A 290 -7.27 -12.30 2.16
C ILE A 290 -5.79 -11.94 2.36
N ILE A 291 -5.34 -10.91 1.65
CA ILE A 291 -3.95 -10.42 1.71
C ILE A 291 -3.81 -9.37 2.80
N GLY A 292 -4.76 -8.44 2.92
CA GLY A 292 -4.75 -7.38 3.92
C GLY A 292 -6.15 -7.03 4.42
N MET A 293 -6.26 -6.73 5.71
CA MET A 293 -7.55 -6.35 6.33
C MET A 293 -7.57 -4.88 6.74
N SER A 294 -8.76 -4.26 6.69
CA SER A 294 -9.00 -2.85 7.07
C SER A 294 -9.16 -2.64 8.58
N SER A 295 -9.21 -3.71 9.37
CA SER A 295 -9.46 -3.63 10.81
C SER A 295 -8.23 -3.15 11.58
N LYS A 296 -8.44 -2.24 12.54
CA LYS A 296 -7.40 -1.79 13.47
C LYS A 296 -6.75 -2.98 14.21
N GLY A 297 -5.42 -3.07 14.17
CA GLY A 297 -4.66 -4.13 14.85
C GLY A 297 -4.58 -5.45 14.09
N THR A 298 -4.89 -5.47 12.79
CA THR A 298 -4.69 -6.65 11.93
C THR A 298 -3.25 -7.18 11.97
N LEU A 299 -3.11 -8.50 11.92
CA LEU A 299 -1.82 -9.19 11.84
C LEU A 299 -1.32 -9.38 10.41
N THR A 300 -2.03 -8.82 9.42
CA THR A 300 -1.58 -8.74 8.02
C THR A 300 -0.45 -7.70 7.85
N THR A 301 0.68 -7.95 8.53
CA THR A 301 1.90 -7.14 8.47
C THR A 301 2.53 -7.16 7.06
N ASN A 302 3.57 -6.35 6.83
CA ASN A 302 4.28 -6.35 5.54
C ASN A 302 4.83 -7.76 5.20
N SER A 303 5.51 -8.38 6.16
CA SER A 303 6.05 -9.74 5.99
C SER A 303 4.97 -10.78 5.73
N TYR A 304 3.83 -10.72 6.43
CA TYR A 304 2.71 -11.61 6.13
C TYR A 304 2.22 -11.40 4.69
N ARG A 305 2.06 -10.15 4.26
CA ARG A 305 1.54 -9.81 2.92
C ARG A 305 2.46 -10.31 1.81
N GLU A 306 3.77 -10.18 1.97
CA GLU A 306 4.76 -10.68 1.01
C GLU A 306 4.62 -12.20 0.83
N GLU A 307 4.56 -12.97 1.91
CA GLU A 307 4.37 -14.43 1.83
C GLU A 307 2.99 -14.81 1.31
N ALA A 308 1.95 -14.08 1.72
CA ALA A 308 0.58 -14.27 1.23
C ALA A 308 0.48 -14.04 -0.28
N LEU A 309 1.16 -13.03 -0.81
CA LEU A 309 1.23 -12.73 -2.24
C LEU A 309 1.95 -13.82 -3.01
N LYS A 310 3.05 -14.38 -2.49
CA LYS A 310 3.75 -15.51 -3.13
C LYS A 310 2.82 -16.71 -3.33
N VAL A 311 2.04 -17.06 -2.31
CA VAL A 311 1.04 -18.14 -2.41
C VAL A 311 -0.06 -17.76 -3.39
N ALA A 312 -0.62 -16.56 -3.28
CA ALA A 312 -1.74 -16.11 -4.10
C ALA A 312 -1.39 -16.03 -5.60
N LEU A 313 -0.22 -15.49 -5.96
CA LEU A 313 0.22 -15.36 -7.35
C LEU A 313 0.55 -16.69 -8.01
N SER A 314 1.01 -17.67 -7.22
CA SER A 314 1.41 -18.97 -7.75
C SER A 314 0.24 -19.95 -7.88
N HIS A 315 -0.88 -19.71 -7.19
CA HIS A 315 -1.97 -20.67 -7.10
C HIS A 315 -3.04 -20.44 -8.18
N PRO A 316 -3.35 -21.44 -9.04
CA PRO A 316 -4.22 -21.25 -10.21
C PRO A 316 -5.67 -20.92 -9.88
N ASN A 317 -6.17 -21.35 -8.71
CA ASN A 317 -7.54 -21.02 -8.26
C ASN A 317 -7.69 -19.57 -7.78
N VAL A 318 -6.59 -18.86 -7.51
CA VAL A 318 -6.64 -17.50 -6.95
C VAL A 318 -6.82 -16.49 -8.06
N ILE A 319 -7.91 -15.73 -7.99
CA ILE A 319 -8.27 -14.72 -9.01
C ILE A 319 -7.88 -13.30 -8.61
N GLY A 320 -7.59 -13.09 -7.33
CA GLY A 320 -7.41 -11.76 -6.78
C GLY A 320 -7.29 -11.78 -5.27
N GLY A 321 -7.29 -10.59 -4.68
CA GLY A 321 -7.14 -10.46 -3.24
C GLY A 321 -7.94 -9.31 -2.65
N VAL A 322 -8.33 -9.50 -1.39
CA VAL A 322 -8.76 -8.41 -0.50
C VAL A 322 -7.54 -7.78 0.12
N SER A 323 -7.38 -6.47 -0.09
CA SER A 323 -6.26 -5.69 0.44
C SER A 323 -6.65 -4.23 0.64
N GLN A 324 -5.88 -3.51 1.46
CA GLN A 324 -5.89 -2.05 1.57
C GLN A 324 -4.66 -1.42 0.91
N ASN A 325 -3.98 -2.19 0.05
CA ASN A 325 -2.78 -1.81 -0.68
C ASN A 325 -2.91 -2.32 -2.12
N ALA A 326 -2.22 -1.68 -3.05
CA ALA A 326 -2.14 -2.15 -4.42
C ALA A 326 -1.65 -3.61 -4.49
N LEU A 327 -2.16 -4.35 -5.48
CA LEU A 327 -1.76 -5.71 -5.80
C LEU A 327 -1.05 -5.73 -7.16
N PRO A 328 -0.27 -6.77 -7.47
CA PRO A 328 0.26 -7.00 -8.81
C PRO A 328 -0.86 -7.04 -9.87
N ASP A 329 -0.53 -6.63 -11.10
CA ASP A 329 -1.50 -6.42 -12.18
C ASP A 329 -2.22 -7.72 -12.61
N GLU A 330 -1.59 -8.87 -12.38
CA GLU A 330 -2.11 -10.22 -12.63
C GLU A 330 -3.29 -10.58 -11.71
N MET A 331 -3.42 -9.89 -10.58
CA MET A 331 -4.48 -10.11 -9.59
C MET A 331 -5.56 -9.03 -9.68
N LEU A 332 -6.80 -9.44 -9.41
CA LEU A 332 -7.91 -8.52 -9.21
C LEU A 332 -7.92 -8.01 -7.76
N LEU A 333 -7.97 -6.69 -7.56
CA LEU A 333 -8.07 -6.08 -6.23
C LEU A 333 -9.53 -5.83 -5.84
N PHE A 334 -9.95 -6.48 -4.76
CA PHE A 334 -11.26 -6.35 -4.14
C PHE A 334 -11.14 -5.50 -2.86
N THR A 335 -11.68 -4.28 -2.87
CA THR A 335 -11.50 -3.33 -1.77
C THR A 335 -12.79 -3.17 -0.98
N PRO A 336 -12.90 -3.77 0.22
CA PRO A 336 -13.99 -3.48 1.16
C PRO A 336 -13.75 -2.17 1.89
N GLY A 337 -14.78 -1.70 2.60
CA GLY A 337 -14.68 -0.46 3.38
C GLY A 337 -14.73 0.78 2.50
N VAL A 338 -15.55 0.77 1.46
CA VAL A 338 -15.74 1.95 0.61
C VAL A 338 -17.04 2.66 0.99
N ASN A 339 -16.98 3.98 1.10
CA ASN A 339 -18.14 4.84 1.38
C ASN A 339 -18.00 6.15 0.59
N LEU A 340 -19.12 6.81 0.26
CA LEU A 340 -19.13 8.13 -0.37
C LEU A 340 -18.60 9.25 0.55
N SER A 341 -18.51 8.99 1.86
CA SER A 341 -17.96 9.94 2.86
C SER A 341 -17.01 9.24 3.83
N ASP A 342 -15.96 9.95 4.26
CA ASP A 342 -14.88 9.44 5.12
C ASP A 342 -15.28 9.33 6.60
N SER A 343 -16.37 8.62 6.93
CA SER A 343 -16.83 8.45 8.32
C SER A 343 -16.85 6.98 8.76
N GLY A 344 -16.00 6.64 9.75
CA GLY A 344 -15.85 5.31 10.37
C GLY A 344 -17.09 4.82 11.13
N ASP A 345 -17.15 3.51 11.42
CA ASP A 345 -18.36 2.87 11.99
C ASP A 345 -18.34 2.63 13.50
N GLY A 346 -17.29 3.04 14.21
CA GLY A 346 -17.13 2.80 15.64
C GLY A 346 -16.85 1.34 16.05
N LYS A 347 -16.76 0.39 15.10
CA LYS A 347 -16.39 -1.02 15.31
C LYS A 347 -15.07 -1.41 14.65
N GLY A 348 -14.26 -0.41 14.30
CA GLY A 348 -12.91 -0.59 13.77
C GLY A 348 -12.81 -0.63 12.25
N GLN A 349 -13.90 -0.42 11.51
CA GLN A 349 -13.86 -0.27 10.06
C GLN A 349 -13.45 1.16 9.67
N GLN A 350 -12.40 1.27 8.86
CA GLN A 350 -12.01 2.51 8.17
C GLN A 350 -12.70 2.56 6.79
N TYR A 351 -13.09 3.75 6.36
CA TYR A 351 -13.67 3.95 5.04
C TYR A 351 -12.80 4.84 4.17
N ASN A 352 -12.71 4.47 2.90
CA ASN A 352 -12.09 5.26 1.84
C ASN A 352 -13.14 5.60 0.77
N THR A 353 -12.95 6.73 0.09
CA THR A 353 -13.78 7.12 -1.06
C THR A 353 -13.47 6.27 -2.30
N PRO A 354 -14.42 6.13 -3.26
CA PRO A 354 -14.14 5.52 -4.56
C PRO A 354 -12.93 6.15 -5.28
N ASP A 355 -12.86 7.49 -5.33
CA ASP A 355 -11.74 8.20 -5.98
C ASP A 355 -10.38 7.79 -5.40
N TYR A 356 -10.26 7.76 -4.07
CA TYR A 356 -9.03 7.35 -3.41
C TYR A 356 -8.63 5.92 -3.75
N VAL A 357 -9.56 4.96 -3.67
CA VAL A 357 -9.22 3.53 -3.83
C VAL A 357 -8.90 3.16 -5.29
N PHE A 358 -9.53 3.82 -6.27
CA PHE A 358 -9.21 3.61 -7.69
C PHE A 358 -7.92 4.31 -8.09
N LYS A 359 -7.69 5.55 -7.62
CA LYS A 359 -6.49 6.32 -7.95
C LYS A 359 -5.22 5.80 -7.26
N THR A 360 -5.32 5.48 -5.97
CA THR A 360 -4.16 5.19 -5.12
C THR A 360 -3.86 3.70 -5.03
N LEU A 361 -4.89 2.87 -4.95
CA LEU A 361 -4.73 1.42 -4.77
C LEU A 361 -4.89 0.64 -6.08
N HIS A 362 -5.31 1.31 -7.16
CA HIS A 362 -5.69 0.66 -8.42
C HIS A 362 -6.72 -0.45 -8.23
N THR A 363 -7.70 -0.21 -7.34
CA THR A 363 -8.81 -1.13 -7.06
C THR A 363 -9.50 -1.56 -8.35
N ASP A 364 -9.84 -2.85 -8.47
CA ASP A 364 -10.70 -3.32 -9.55
C ASP A 364 -12.15 -3.30 -9.11
N PHE A 365 -12.47 -3.86 -7.94
CA PHE A 365 -13.86 -3.96 -7.50
C PHE A 365 -14.04 -3.44 -6.08
N ILE A 366 -14.99 -2.51 -5.91
CA ILE A 366 -15.36 -1.99 -4.59
C ILE A 366 -16.42 -2.87 -3.96
N ILE A 367 -16.27 -3.18 -2.67
CA ILE A 367 -17.26 -3.94 -1.90
C ILE A 367 -17.95 -2.98 -0.92
N VAL A 368 -19.26 -2.77 -1.13
CA VAL A 368 -20.05 -1.81 -0.35
C VAL A 368 -21.16 -2.53 0.40
N GLY A 369 -21.14 -2.43 1.74
CA GLY A 369 -22.17 -3.00 2.62
C GLY A 369 -23.19 -1.95 3.06
N ARG A 370 -23.02 -1.43 4.28
CA ARG A 370 -24.01 -0.58 4.96
C ARG A 370 -24.48 0.62 4.15
N GLY A 371 -23.62 1.19 3.29
CA GLY A 371 -24.00 2.27 2.39
C GLY A 371 -25.12 1.90 1.41
N ILE A 372 -25.38 0.61 1.20
CA ILE A 372 -26.44 0.09 0.34
C ILE A 372 -27.53 -0.61 1.16
N TYR A 373 -27.22 -1.67 1.91
CA TYR A 373 -28.26 -2.50 2.52
C TYR A 373 -28.99 -1.84 3.70
N LYS A 374 -28.44 -0.76 4.29
CA LYS A 374 -29.11 0.06 5.30
C LYS A 374 -29.67 1.38 4.74
N SER A 375 -29.54 1.61 3.44
CA SER A 375 -30.13 2.78 2.79
C SER A 375 -31.66 2.65 2.78
N GLU A 376 -32.36 3.77 2.90
CA GLU A 376 -33.82 3.83 2.70
C GLU A 376 -34.20 3.39 1.27
N ASN A 377 -33.32 3.66 0.30
CA ASN A 377 -33.45 3.25 -1.09
C ASN A 377 -32.18 2.50 -1.55
N PRO A 378 -32.09 1.17 -1.37
CA PRO A 378 -30.91 0.39 -1.76
C PRO A 378 -30.61 0.43 -3.26
N ALA A 379 -31.64 0.51 -4.12
CA ALA A 379 -31.45 0.58 -5.57
C ALA A 379 -30.76 1.88 -5.99
N GLU A 380 -31.25 3.02 -5.48
CA GLU A 380 -30.64 4.33 -5.74
C GLU A 380 -29.22 4.42 -5.18
N ALA A 381 -28.99 3.91 -3.96
CA ALA A 381 -27.65 3.85 -3.39
C ALA A 381 -26.69 3.01 -4.26
N ALA A 382 -27.12 1.85 -4.76
CA ALA A 382 -26.31 1.03 -5.66
C ALA A 382 -26.00 1.76 -6.98
N ILE A 383 -26.95 2.51 -7.55
CA ILE A 383 -26.72 3.35 -8.74
C ILE A 383 -25.65 4.41 -8.43
N THR A 384 -25.73 5.09 -7.29
CA THR A 384 -24.74 6.10 -6.91
C THR A 384 -23.34 5.49 -6.80
N TYR A 385 -23.18 4.39 -6.05
CA TYR A 385 -21.88 3.73 -5.92
C TYR A 385 -21.34 3.19 -7.24
N LYS A 386 -22.21 2.64 -8.10
CA LYS A 386 -21.85 2.23 -9.46
C LYS A 386 -21.27 3.41 -10.25
N ASN A 387 -21.99 4.52 -10.30
CA ASN A 387 -21.60 5.67 -11.11
C ASN A 387 -20.30 6.32 -10.60
N GLU A 388 -20.18 6.51 -9.28
CA GLU A 388 -18.96 7.09 -8.68
C GLU A 388 -17.77 6.14 -8.80
N GLY A 389 -17.98 4.83 -8.61
CA GLY A 389 -16.95 3.82 -8.82
C GLY A 389 -16.48 3.79 -10.27
N TRP A 390 -17.40 3.78 -11.24
CA TRP A 390 -17.04 3.74 -12.67
C TRP A 390 -16.33 5.02 -13.12
N LYS A 391 -16.81 6.18 -12.68
CA LYS A 391 -16.15 7.48 -12.93
C LYS A 391 -14.74 7.50 -12.35
N ALA A 392 -14.56 7.05 -11.12
CA ALA A 392 -13.24 6.98 -10.49
C ALA A 392 -12.29 6.03 -11.24
N TYR A 393 -12.81 4.89 -11.72
CA TYR A 393 -12.07 3.99 -12.60
C TYR A 393 -11.63 4.69 -13.89
N MET A 394 -12.55 5.34 -14.61
CA MET A 394 -12.23 6.04 -15.87
C MET A 394 -11.17 7.13 -15.67
N ASN A 395 -11.30 7.94 -14.61
CA ASN A 395 -10.31 8.96 -14.27
C ASN A 395 -8.93 8.35 -13.97
N SER A 396 -8.89 7.16 -13.34
CA SER A 396 -7.63 6.48 -13.01
C SER A 396 -6.90 5.90 -14.22
N LEU A 397 -7.53 5.86 -15.41
CA LEU A 397 -6.89 5.49 -16.67
C LEU A 397 -6.20 6.67 -17.36
N GLU A 398 -6.54 7.91 -17.00
CA GLU A 398 -5.96 9.10 -17.62
C GLU A 398 -4.50 9.29 -17.18
N LYS A 399 -3.58 9.39 -18.14
CA LYS A 399 -2.16 9.69 -17.88
C LYS A 399 -2.03 11.11 -17.33
N ASN A 400 -1.75 11.26 -16.04
CA ASN A 400 -1.36 12.55 -15.48
C ASN A 400 0.14 12.75 -15.71
N THR A 401 0.50 13.61 -16.66
CA THR A 401 1.88 14.08 -16.79
C THR A 401 2.17 15.06 -15.64
N ILE A 402 2.81 14.59 -14.58
CA ILE A 402 3.29 15.48 -13.52
C ILE A 402 4.60 16.11 -14.01
N GLN A 403 4.56 17.40 -14.36
CA GLN A 403 5.77 18.20 -14.52
C GLN A 403 6.30 18.55 -13.14
N GLN A 404 7.48 18.02 -12.77
CA GLN A 404 8.27 18.50 -11.64
C GLN A 404 9.59 19.10 -12.12
#